data_AF-A0A4R6LW28-F1
#
_entry.id   AF-A0A4R6LW28-F1
#
_cell.length_a   1.000
_cell.length_b   1.000
_cell.length_c   1.000
_cell.angle_alpha   90.00
_cell.angle_beta   90.00
_cell.angle_gamma   90.00
#
_symmetry.space_group_name_H-M   'P 1'
#
loop_
_entity.id
_entity.type
_entity.pdbx_description
1 polymer ?
#
loop_
_entity_poly.entity_id
_entity_poly.type
_entity_poly.pdbx_seq_one_letter_code
_entity_poly.pdbx_strand_id
1 'polypeptide(L)'
;MYDFSKKTKKEIRRLAGLAHERELEKALADLNLKFKQWEKKELDPFELDDEIHKFHNKISREIFKKYNSSDMKDHYVAIAIANGIIDKDEVAPEAYHELEFLIERIKDSDYF
;
A
#
# COMPACT_ATOMS: atom_id res chain seq x y z
N MET A 1 -0.66 19.34 2.29
CA MET A 1 0.75 18.94 2.27
C MET A 1 1.39 19.50 3.52
N TYR A 2 1.81 18.63 4.45
CA TYR A 2 2.52 19.08 5.65
C TYR A 2 3.91 19.60 5.26
N ASP A 3 4.43 20.59 6.01
CA ASP A 3 5.77 21.10 5.75
C ASP A 3 6.84 20.24 6.44
N PHE A 4 7.11 19.10 5.83
CA PHE A 4 8.14 18.17 6.30
C PHE A 4 9.55 18.65 5.97
N SER A 5 10.52 18.23 6.79
CA SER A 5 11.94 18.47 6.51
C SER A 5 12.36 17.80 5.20
N LYS A 6 13.47 18.26 4.60
CA LYS A 6 14.02 17.64 3.38
C LYS A 6 14.36 16.16 3.58
N LYS A 7 14.81 15.79 4.79
CA LYS A 7 15.11 14.41 5.16
C LYS A 7 13.84 13.57 5.20
N THR A 8 12.79 14.06 5.86
CA THR A 8 11.48 13.39 5.95
C THR A 8 10.82 13.27 4.58
N LYS A 9 10.86 14.30 3.73
CA LYS A 9 10.40 14.23 2.33
C LYS A 9 11.14 13.16 1.51
N LYS A 10 12.45 12.96 1.76
CA LYS A 10 13.22 11.89 1.11
C LYS A 10 12.79 10.52 1.62
N GLU A 11 12.60 10.40 2.93
CA GLU A 11 12.17 9.16 3.56
C GLU A 11 10.76 8.75 3.12
N ILE A 12 9.81 9.67 3.07
CA ILE A 12 8.45 9.43 2.54
C ILE A 12 8.50 8.83 1.14
N ARG A 13 9.41 9.27 0.26
CA ARG A 13 9.53 8.66 -1.09
C ARG A 13 10.04 7.23 -1.03
N ARG A 14 10.99 6.92 -0.14
CA ARG A 14 11.51 5.57 0.07
C ARG A 14 10.41 4.66 0.61
N LEU A 15 9.71 5.12 1.65
CA LEU A 15 8.61 4.39 2.27
C LEU A 15 7.43 4.20 1.31
N ALA A 16 7.11 5.18 0.47
CA ALA A 16 6.10 5.01 -0.57
C ALA A 16 6.46 3.90 -1.57
N GLY A 17 7.74 3.78 -1.93
CA GLY A 17 8.23 2.67 -2.76
C GLY A 17 8.07 1.32 -2.05
N LEU A 18 8.47 1.24 -0.78
CA LEU A 18 8.35 0.01 0.02
C LEU A 18 6.89 -0.42 0.22
N ALA A 19 6.01 0.50 0.56
CA ALA A 19 4.59 0.22 0.74
C ALA A 19 3.93 -0.21 -0.58
N HIS A 20 4.28 0.42 -1.70
CA HIS A 20 3.82 0.01 -3.02
C HIS A 20 4.23 -1.44 -3.31
N GLU A 21 5.49 -1.78 -3.12
CA GLU A 21 6.01 -3.14 -3.34
C GLU A 21 5.24 -4.17 -2.50
N ARG A 22 5.09 -3.94 -1.19
CA ARG A 22 4.41 -4.88 -0.28
C ARG A 22 2.91 -5.03 -0.54
N GLU A 23 2.21 -3.94 -0.83
CA GLU A 23 0.80 -4.02 -1.22
C GLU A 23 0.63 -4.79 -2.53
N LEU A 24 1.53 -4.56 -3.50
CA LEU A 24 1.49 -5.26 -4.78
C LEU A 24 1.82 -6.75 -4.60
N GLU A 25 2.80 -7.09 -3.77
CA GLU A 25 3.15 -8.48 -3.44
C GLU A 25 1.96 -9.21 -2.82
N LYS A 26 1.28 -8.60 -1.84
CA LYS A 26 0.06 -9.15 -1.25
C LYS A 26 -1.04 -9.37 -2.29
N ALA A 27 -1.29 -8.37 -3.13
CA ALA A 27 -2.31 -8.48 -4.19
C ALA A 27 -1.97 -9.57 -5.22
N LEU A 28 -0.69 -9.75 -5.55
CA LEU A 28 -0.22 -10.83 -6.42
C LEU A 28 -0.35 -12.20 -5.74
N ALA A 29 -0.11 -12.30 -4.44
CA ALA A 29 -0.33 -13.53 -3.68
C ALA A 29 -1.81 -13.94 -3.67
N ASP A 30 -2.72 -12.97 -3.54
CA ASP A 30 -4.16 -13.18 -3.64
C ASP A 30 -4.58 -13.65 -5.04
N LEU A 31 -4.02 -13.05 -6.10
CA LEU A 31 -4.25 -13.49 -7.48
C LEU A 31 -3.70 -14.92 -7.72
N ASN A 32 -2.52 -15.23 -7.18
CA ASN A 32 -1.93 -16.57 -7.27
C ASN A 32 -2.80 -17.64 -6.61
N LEU A 33 -3.54 -17.29 -5.53
CA LEU A 33 -4.52 -18.21 -4.96
C LEU A 33 -5.61 -18.56 -5.98
N LYS A 34 -6.05 -17.61 -6.81
CA LYS A 34 -7.02 -17.87 -7.89
C LYS A 34 -6.49 -18.82 -8.95
N PHE A 35 -5.23 -18.66 -9.34
CA PHE A 35 -4.57 -19.63 -10.23
C PHE A 35 -4.56 -21.05 -9.61
N LYS A 36 -4.23 -21.19 -8.33
CA LYS A 36 -4.27 -22.49 -7.63
C LYS A 36 -5.68 -23.09 -7.54
N GLN A 37 -6.72 -22.26 -7.40
CA GLN A 37 -8.11 -22.70 -7.43
C GLN A 37 -8.50 -23.23 -8.81
N TRP A 38 -8.09 -22.53 -9.87
CA TRP A 38 -8.28 -22.97 -11.25
C TRP A 38 -7.57 -24.31 -11.55
N GLU A 39 -6.32 -24.50 -11.09
CA GLU A 39 -5.60 -25.77 -11.21
C GLU A 39 -6.37 -26.95 -10.58
N LYS A 40 -7.09 -26.67 -9.48
CA LYS A 40 -7.95 -27.64 -8.77
C LYS A 40 -9.35 -27.78 -9.38
N LYS A 41 -9.65 -27.06 -10.47
CA LYS A 41 -10.97 -26.98 -11.11
C LYS A 41 -12.06 -26.41 -10.20
N GLU A 42 -11.67 -25.61 -9.21
CA GLU A 42 -12.59 -24.86 -8.34
C GLU A 42 -13.04 -23.55 -8.99
N LEU A 43 -12.28 -23.06 -9.97
CA LEU A 43 -12.65 -21.97 -10.88
C LEU A 43 -12.60 -22.47 -12.31
N ASP A 44 -13.49 -21.98 -13.14
CA ASP A 44 -13.41 -22.14 -14.59
C ASP A 44 -12.50 -21.09 -15.24
N PRO A 45 -12.15 -21.24 -16.53
CA PRO A 45 -11.29 -20.29 -17.22
C PRO A 45 -11.84 -18.86 -17.32
N PHE A 46 -13.16 -18.67 -17.39
CA PHE A 46 -13.79 -17.35 -17.46
C PHE A 46 -13.73 -16.65 -16.10
N GLU A 47 -13.95 -17.39 -15.01
CA GLU A 47 -13.84 -16.87 -13.65
C GLU A 47 -12.40 -16.44 -13.31
N LEU A 48 -11.40 -17.20 -13.76
CA LEU A 48 -9.99 -16.81 -13.60
C LEU A 48 -9.66 -15.56 -14.43
N ASP A 49 -10.13 -15.48 -15.67
CA ASP A 49 -9.94 -14.32 -16.55
C ASP A 49 -10.52 -13.03 -15.93
N ASP A 50 -11.73 -13.13 -15.35
CA ASP A 50 -12.36 -12.03 -14.62
C ASP A 50 -11.53 -11.58 -13.39
N GLU A 51 -10.97 -12.51 -12.62
CA GLU A 51 -10.12 -12.16 -11.47
C GLU A 51 -8.79 -11.51 -11.92
N ILE A 52 -8.20 -11.94 -13.04
CA ILE A 52 -7.03 -11.29 -13.65
C ILE A 52 -7.40 -9.87 -14.11
N HIS A 53 -8.54 -9.69 -14.76
CA HIS A 53 -9.03 -8.39 -15.19
C HIS A 53 -9.27 -7.44 -14.02
N LYS A 54 -9.87 -7.93 -12.94
CA LYS A 54 -10.08 -7.18 -11.70
C LYS A 54 -8.77 -6.79 -11.03
N PHE A 55 -7.79 -7.70 -10.98
CA PHE A 55 -6.46 -7.38 -10.48
C PHE A 55 -5.82 -6.25 -11.29
N HIS A 56 -5.78 -6.37 -12.61
CA HIS A 56 -5.10 -5.41 -13.48
C HIS A 56 -5.81 -4.04 -13.50
N ASN A 57 -7.12 -4.03 -13.74
CA ASN A 57 -7.87 -2.80 -13.99
C ASN A 57 -8.18 -2.01 -12.72
N LYS A 58 -8.32 -2.70 -11.58
CA LYS A 58 -8.71 -2.09 -10.31
C LYS A 58 -7.58 -2.13 -9.30
N ILE A 59 -7.19 -3.32 -8.83
CA ILE A 59 -6.31 -3.46 -7.65
C ILE A 59 -4.92 -2.87 -7.91
N SER A 60 -4.20 -3.39 -8.93
CA SER A 60 -2.85 -2.91 -9.28
C SER A 60 -2.87 -1.42 -9.62
N ARG A 61 -3.90 -0.98 -10.34
CA ARG A 61 -4.08 0.43 -10.72
C ARG A 61 -4.29 1.34 -9.51
N GLU A 62 -5.08 0.92 -8.53
CA GLU A 62 -5.31 1.68 -7.30
C GLU A 62 -4.04 1.77 -6.46
N ILE A 63 -3.31 0.66 -6.28
CA ILE A 63 -2.00 0.65 -5.59
C ILE A 63 -1.03 1.62 -6.28
N PHE A 64 -0.92 1.56 -7.61
CA PHE A 64 -0.07 2.47 -8.37
C PHE A 64 -0.44 3.94 -8.13
N LYS A 65 -1.74 4.26 -8.17
CA LYS A 65 -2.22 5.64 -7.92
C LYS A 65 -1.86 6.14 -6.52
N LYS A 66 -2.07 5.33 -5.48
CA LYS A 66 -1.75 5.71 -4.08
C LYS A 66 -0.32 6.24 -3.96
N TYR A 67 0.65 5.51 -4.49
CA TYR A 67 2.07 5.78 -4.25
C TYR A 67 2.75 6.63 -5.32
N ASN A 68 2.16 6.76 -6.51
CA ASN A 68 2.71 7.59 -7.58
C ASN A 68 2.10 8.99 -7.67
N SER A 69 0.88 9.20 -7.18
CA SER A 69 0.27 10.54 -7.10
C SER A 69 1.06 11.45 -6.15
N SER A 70 1.46 12.64 -6.59
CA SER A 70 2.32 13.57 -5.82
C SER A 70 1.71 14.09 -4.53
N ASP A 71 0.40 14.26 -4.50
CA ASP A 71 -0.23 15.19 -3.56
C ASP A 71 -0.63 14.57 -2.22
N MET A 72 -0.64 13.24 -2.12
CA MET A 72 -1.09 12.49 -0.93
C MET A 72 -0.10 11.38 -0.50
N LYS A 73 1.15 11.40 -0.96
CA LYS A 73 2.13 10.35 -0.63
C LYS A 73 2.39 10.25 0.87
N ASP A 74 2.43 11.39 1.54
CA ASP A 74 2.55 11.48 2.99
C ASP A 74 1.41 10.78 3.71
N HIS A 75 0.16 11.02 3.28
CA HIS A 75 -1.01 10.32 3.80
C HIS A 75 -0.95 8.81 3.59
N TYR A 76 -0.65 8.35 2.37
CA TYR A 76 -0.60 6.90 2.12
C TYR A 76 0.55 6.20 2.84
N VAL A 77 1.70 6.85 3.01
CA VAL A 77 2.79 6.33 3.85
C VAL A 77 2.37 6.23 5.31
N ALA A 78 1.69 7.24 5.85
CA ALA A 78 1.18 7.18 7.23
C ALA A 78 0.13 6.07 7.41
N ILE A 79 -0.75 5.85 6.43
CA ILE A 79 -1.70 4.71 6.43
C ILE A 79 -0.93 3.38 6.41
N ALA A 80 0.09 3.25 5.57
CA ALA A 80 0.90 2.04 5.49
C ALA A 80 1.60 1.72 6.82
N ILE A 81 2.08 2.74 7.53
CA ILE A 81 2.67 2.58 8.87
C ILE A 81 1.58 2.22 9.91
N ALA A 82 0.45 2.92 9.89
CA ALA A 82 -0.65 2.67 10.84
C ALA A 82 -1.21 1.24 10.71
N ASN A 83 -1.30 0.72 9.49
CA ASN A 83 -1.81 -0.61 9.19
C ASN A 83 -0.75 -1.73 9.27
N GLY A 84 0.49 -1.41 9.67
CA GLY A 84 1.57 -2.38 9.77
C GLY A 84 2.06 -2.95 8.43
N ILE A 85 1.79 -2.27 7.31
CA ILE A 85 2.43 -2.59 6.01
C ILE A 85 3.91 -2.21 6.07
N ILE A 86 4.22 -1.13 6.78
CA ILE A 86 5.58 -0.69 7.14
C ILE A 86 5.70 -0.77 8.65
N ASP A 87 6.71 -1.46 9.15
CA ASP A 87 6.99 -1.51 10.58
C ASP A 87 7.62 -0.19 11.04
N LYS A 88 7.30 0.24 12.28
CA LYS A 88 7.86 1.45 12.88
C LYS A 88 9.39 1.49 12.83
N ASP A 89 10.03 0.34 13.05
CA ASP A 89 11.48 0.21 13.10
C ASP A 89 12.14 0.37 11.73
N GLU A 90 11.36 0.31 10.65
CA GLU A 90 11.83 0.56 9.29
C GLU A 90 11.78 2.05 8.91
N VAL A 91 11.28 2.91 9.79
CA VAL A 91 11.14 4.36 9.58
C VAL A 91 12.24 5.10 10.32
N ALA A 92 12.94 6.02 9.65
CA ALA A 92 13.91 6.88 10.32
C ALA A 92 13.25 7.64 11.50
N PRO A 93 13.85 7.66 12.71
CA PRO A 93 13.21 8.24 13.90
C PRO A 93 12.72 9.68 13.72
N GLU A 94 13.49 10.52 13.02
CA GLU A 94 13.11 11.91 12.76
C GLU A 94 11.89 12.00 11.83
N ALA A 95 11.81 11.13 10.82
CA ALA A 95 10.66 11.07 9.93
C ALA A 95 9.43 10.52 10.64
N TYR A 96 9.61 9.52 11.51
CA TYR A 96 8.52 8.98 12.33
C TYR A 96 7.93 10.07 13.23
N HIS A 97 8.76 10.84 13.91
CA HIS A 97 8.30 11.92 14.78
C HIS A 97 7.52 13.00 14.01
N GLU A 98 7.98 13.39 12.80
CA GLU A 98 7.25 14.32 11.95
C GLU A 98 5.91 13.73 11.44
N LEU A 99 5.84 12.42 11.22
CA LEU A 99 4.63 11.72 10.75
C LEU A 99 3.68 11.30 11.88
N GLU A 100 4.12 11.36 13.14
CA GLU A 100 3.43 10.80 14.31
C GLU A 100 1.99 11.32 14.42
N PHE A 101 1.80 12.64 14.33
CA PHE A 101 0.47 13.25 14.36
C PHE A 101 -0.46 12.71 13.26
N LEU A 102 0.08 12.46 12.06
CA LEU A 102 -0.70 11.93 10.94
C LEU A 102 -1.06 10.45 11.15
N ILE A 103 -0.11 9.66 11.64
CA ILE A 103 -0.28 8.24 11.96
C ILE A 103 -1.33 8.06 13.05
N GLU A 104 -1.23 8.79 14.16
CA GLU A 104 -2.18 8.67 15.28
C GLU A 104 -3.59 9.12 14.86
N ARG A 105 -3.71 10.21 14.08
CA ARG A 105 -5.00 10.62 13.55
C ARG A 105 -5.65 9.55 12.65
N ILE A 106 -4.85 8.76 11.93
CA ILE A 106 -5.36 7.65 11.12
C ILE A 106 -5.80 6.48 12.00
N LYS A 107 -5.11 6.20 13.11
CA LYS A 107 -5.51 5.15 14.05
C LYS A 107 -6.76 5.49 14.86
N ASP A 108 -6.88 6.76 15.29
CA ASP A 108 -8.02 7.24 16.09
C ASP A 108 -9.30 7.41 15.26
N SER A 109 -9.13 7.64 13.96
CA SER A 109 -10.22 7.65 13.02
C SER A 109 -10.49 6.21 12.62
N ASP A 110 -11.56 5.59 13.12
CA ASP A 110 -12.13 4.30 12.67
C ASP A 110 -12.57 4.33 11.17
N TYR A 111 -11.75 4.89 10.29
CA TYR A 111 -11.92 4.94 8.85
C TYR A 111 -10.77 4.16 8.23
N PHE A 112 -10.86 2.84 8.28
CA PHE A 112 -10.86 1.93 7.14
C PHE A 112 -11.30 0.54 7.59
#